data_AF-A0A101T3U2-F1
#
_entry.id   AF-A0A101T3U2-F1
#
_cell.length_a   1.000
_cell.length_b   1.000
_cell.length_c   1.000
_cell.angle_alpha   90.00
_cell.angle_beta   90.00
_cell.angle_gamma   90.00
#
_symmetry.space_group_name_H-M   'P 1'
#
loop_
_entity.id
_entity.type
_entity.pdbx_description
1 polymer ?
#
loop_
_entity_poly.entity_id
_entity_poly.type
_entity_poly.pdbx_seq_one_letter_code
_entity_poly.pdbx_strand_id
1 'polypeptide(L)'
;MHLRSPVPSNRPSRPTRIALAVAAAALLAPATTACGDAGGLQGAGATATAISPDRLWPDLTPASSPAFEIGEVETEVVKGIAVPGGDIHEVDPVAVVRAEIAAHPGDYGPGAYQETARRMSDCGRSGTAGRACPVLEAYYRDLTGDGHDDMTLGFRQLPGNLTAVRVYTVRGHRLVQIMAYEDAVSGVELAGRAVIIRAPSEVAGYEYRLQWTWDPQQHAMLLTHDEMMRTGKPRRSPTPHASASPSASPSPSAPASGR
;
A
#
# COMPACT_ATOMS: atom_id res chain seq x y z
N MET A 1 17.61 58.44 -91.47
CA MET A 1 16.17 58.23 -91.21
C MET A 1 16.01 57.83 -89.75
N HIS A 2 15.17 58.57 -89.00
CA HIS A 2 14.32 58.20 -87.83
C HIS A 2 14.76 57.06 -86.87
N LEU A 3 14.58 57.05 -85.54
CA LEU A 3 14.03 57.94 -84.50
C LEU A 3 14.28 57.23 -83.13
N ARG A 4 14.73 57.99 -82.10
CA ARG A 4 14.53 57.89 -80.62
C ARG A 4 14.64 56.56 -79.82
N SER A 5 15.65 56.52 -78.93
CA SER A 5 15.69 56.34 -77.43
C SER A 5 14.87 55.25 -76.68
N PRO A 6 15.17 54.94 -75.39
CA PRO A 6 16.45 54.56 -74.74
C PRO A 6 16.35 53.38 -73.69
N VAL A 7 17.50 52.79 -73.28
CA VAL A 7 17.92 52.23 -71.94
C VAL A 7 17.00 51.18 -71.25
N PRO A 8 17.44 50.01 -70.69
CA PRO A 8 18.48 49.91 -69.64
C PRO A 8 19.32 48.60 -69.52
N SER A 9 20.26 48.66 -68.57
CA SER A 9 20.53 47.67 -67.51
C SER A 9 21.73 46.70 -67.60
N ASN A 10 22.52 46.84 -66.54
CA ASN A 10 23.18 45.82 -65.71
C ASN A 10 24.44 45.08 -66.18
N ARG A 11 25.49 45.17 -65.35
CA ARG A 11 26.29 44.03 -64.84
C ARG A 11 27.26 44.48 -63.71
N PRO A 12 27.85 43.56 -62.92
CA PRO A 12 27.74 43.59 -61.45
C PRO A 12 29.10 43.54 -60.70
N SER A 13 29.02 43.60 -59.35
CA SER A 13 29.81 42.87 -58.31
C SER A 13 31.34 42.86 -58.38
N ARG A 14 32.16 43.02 -57.32
CA ARG A 14 32.11 43.08 -55.83
C ARG A 14 33.62 43.18 -55.41
N PRO A 15 34.07 43.04 -54.15
CA PRO A 15 33.68 43.63 -52.86
C PRO A 15 34.91 44.08 -52.00
N THR A 16 34.76 45.05 -51.11
CA THR A 16 35.76 45.34 -50.06
C THR A 16 35.03 45.83 -48.81
N ARG A 17 34.81 44.96 -47.82
CA ARG A 17 35.66 44.82 -46.62
C ARG A 17 35.81 46.07 -45.74
N ILE A 18 34.83 46.98 -45.66
CA ILE A 18 34.69 47.87 -44.48
C ILE A 18 33.20 47.99 -44.14
N ALA A 19 32.64 47.05 -43.37
CA ALA A 19 31.33 47.21 -42.71
C ALA A 19 31.13 46.20 -41.56
N LEU A 20 32.21 45.77 -40.89
CA LEU A 20 32.13 44.79 -39.80
C LEU A 20 32.53 45.37 -38.43
N ALA A 21 32.77 46.68 -38.34
CA ALA A 21 33.25 47.33 -37.12
C ALA A 21 32.19 48.15 -36.37
N VAL A 22 30.95 48.26 -36.85
CA VAL A 22 29.85 48.98 -36.14
C VAL A 22 28.84 48.02 -35.50
N ALA A 23 28.83 46.74 -35.88
CA ALA A 23 27.95 45.74 -35.26
C ALA A 23 28.47 45.21 -33.90
N ALA A 24 29.72 45.48 -33.53
CA ALA A 24 30.35 44.87 -32.33
C ALA A 24 30.17 45.69 -31.03
N ALA A 25 29.70 46.94 -31.08
CA ALA A 25 29.56 47.80 -29.89
C ALA A 25 28.12 47.99 -29.40
N ALA A 26 27.11 47.47 -30.10
CA ALA A 26 25.70 47.51 -29.69
C ALA A 26 25.19 46.18 -29.10
N LEU A 27 26.05 45.16 -28.98
CA LEU A 27 25.71 43.82 -28.46
C LEU A 27 26.20 43.59 -27.02
N LEU A 28 26.70 44.62 -26.34
CA LEU A 28 27.25 44.54 -24.98
C LEU A 28 26.45 45.47 -24.05
N ALA A 29 25.42 44.89 -23.42
CA ALA A 29 24.57 45.35 -22.29
C ALA A 29 23.08 45.54 -22.68
N PRO A 30 22.13 44.80 -22.06
CA PRO A 30 22.16 44.37 -20.67
C PRO A 30 22.12 42.84 -20.48
N ALA A 31 23.18 42.28 -19.88
CA ALA A 31 23.15 40.96 -19.26
C ALA A 31 22.86 41.09 -17.75
N THR A 32 21.80 41.84 -17.41
CA THR A 32 21.42 42.10 -16.01
C THR A 32 19.90 42.02 -15.85
N THR A 33 19.34 40.81 -16.03
CA THR A 33 18.18 40.24 -15.30
C THR A 33 17.77 38.95 -16.00
N ALA A 34 18.60 37.93 -15.89
CA ALA A 34 18.14 36.56 -16.10
C ALA A 34 18.67 35.69 -14.93
N CYS A 35 18.42 36.14 -13.69
CA CYS A 35 18.12 35.15 -12.66
C CYS A 35 16.87 34.47 -13.17
N GLY A 36 17.01 33.23 -13.61
CA GLY A 36 15.87 32.40 -13.97
C GLY A 36 14.87 32.47 -12.84
N ASP A 37 13.62 32.75 -13.19
CA ASP A 37 12.50 32.43 -12.33
C ASP A 37 12.58 30.92 -12.14
N ALA A 38 13.20 30.48 -11.04
CA ALA A 38 13.04 29.13 -10.56
C ALA A 38 11.58 29.07 -10.18
N GLY A 39 10.74 28.66 -11.15
CA GLY A 39 9.28 28.71 -11.05
C GLY A 39 8.85 28.35 -9.64
N GLY A 40 8.05 29.25 -9.05
CA GLY A 40 7.80 29.25 -7.61
C GLY A 40 7.52 27.86 -7.06
N LEU A 41 7.99 27.59 -5.84
CA LEU A 41 7.82 26.31 -5.15
C LEU A 41 6.36 25.88 -5.25
N GLN A 42 6.11 24.89 -6.10
CA GLN A 42 4.80 24.32 -6.25
C GLN A 42 4.59 23.38 -5.09
N GLY A 43 3.70 23.75 -4.16
CA GLY A 43 3.35 22.90 -3.04
C GLY A 43 2.94 21.53 -3.56
N ALA A 44 3.47 20.46 -2.97
CA ALA A 44 3.20 19.06 -3.36
C ALA A 44 1.76 18.61 -3.02
N GLY A 45 0.82 19.55 -2.92
CA GLY A 45 -0.49 19.34 -2.32
C GLY A 45 -0.43 19.24 -0.80
N ALA A 46 -1.58 18.96 -0.19
CA ALA A 46 -1.67 18.68 1.23
C ALA A 46 -0.98 17.35 1.54
N THR A 47 0.01 17.35 2.45
CA THR A 47 0.50 16.11 3.04
C THR A 47 -0.61 15.50 3.88
N ALA A 48 -1.04 14.29 3.54
CA ALA A 48 -2.03 13.57 4.33
C ALA A 48 -1.55 13.47 5.79
N THR A 49 -2.42 13.79 6.74
CA THR A 49 -2.11 13.60 8.16
C THR A 49 -1.80 12.14 8.41
N ALA A 50 -0.71 11.86 9.13
CA ALA A 50 -0.36 10.49 9.48
C ALA A 50 -1.44 9.90 10.40
N ILE A 51 -2.23 8.98 9.86
CA ILE A 51 -3.17 8.16 10.61
C ILE A 51 -2.47 6.83 10.89
N SER A 52 -2.52 6.37 12.14
CA SER A 52 -1.99 5.04 12.48
C SER A 52 -2.71 3.99 11.62
N PRO A 53 -1.99 2.98 11.07
CA PRO A 53 -2.66 1.91 10.36
C PRO A 53 -3.68 1.21 11.25
N ASP A 54 -4.83 0.86 10.67
CA ASP A 54 -5.80 0.01 11.33
C ASP A 54 -5.30 -1.43 11.25
N ARG A 55 -5.11 -2.09 12.38
CA ARG A 55 -4.66 -3.49 12.41
C ARG A 55 -5.87 -4.42 12.30
N LEU A 56 -5.89 -5.23 11.26
CA LEU A 56 -6.91 -6.26 11.08
C LEU A 56 -6.49 -7.54 11.79
N TRP A 57 -7.46 -8.20 12.42
CA TRP A 57 -7.32 -9.52 13.03
C TRP A 57 -6.07 -9.66 13.94
N PRO A 58 -5.95 -8.84 15.01
CA PRO A 58 -4.75 -8.82 15.85
C PRO A 58 -4.45 -10.15 16.56
N ASP A 59 -5.45 -11.03 16.65
CA ASP A 59 -5.35 -12.35 17.28
C ASP A 59 -4.98 -13.48 16.29
N LEU A 60 -4.67 -13.18 15.02
CA LEU A 60 -4.15 -14.17 14.08
C LEU A 60 -2.87 -14.80 14.64
N THR A 61 -2.87 -16.13 14.73
CA THR A 61 -1.66 -16.86 15.17
C THR A 61 -0.60 -16.72 14.09
N PRO A 62 0.56 -16.08 14.38
CA PRO A 62 1.61 -15.94 13.40
C PRO A 62 2.14 -17.30 12.98
N ALA A 63 2.38 -17.47 11.69
CA ALA A 63 3.05 -18.66 11.18
C ALA A 63 4.57 -18.55 11.30
N SER A 64 5.27 -19.66 11.08
CA SER A 64 6.73 -19.77 11.19
C SER A 64 7.47 -19.86 9.86
N SER A 65 6.77 -20.01 8.74
CA SER A 65 7.33 -20.10 7.39
C SER A 65 6.27 -19.66 6.36
N PRO A 66 6.67 -19.06 5.23
CA PRO A 66 5.76 -18.76 4.13
C PRO A 66 5.23 -20.04 3.47
N ALA A 67 4.14 -19.90 2.72
CA ALA A 67 3.47 -21.00 2.06
C ALA A 67 3.58 -21.01 0.53
N PHE A 68 3.74 -19.83 -0.10
CA PHE A 68 3.73 -19.69 -1.57
C PHE A 68 4.70 -18.59 -2.06
N GLU A 69 5.12 -18.68 -3.32
CA GLU A 69 5.75 -17.56 -4.03
C GLU A 69 4.69 -16.54 -4.48
N ILE A 70 5.05 -15.26 -4.46
CA ILE A 70 4.15 -14.14 -4.74
C ILE A 70 3.78 -14.15 -6.24
N GLY A 71 2.52 -14.48 -6.55
CA GLY A 71 1.99 -14.63 -7.91
C GLY A 71 1.33 -13.40 -8.51
N GLU A 72 0.82 -13.57 -9.74
CA GLU A 72 0.21 -12.54 -10.59
C GLU A 72 -1.15 -12.03 -10.09
N VAL A 73 -1.53 -10.85 -10.58
CA VAL A 73 -2.71 -10.09 -10.19
C VAL A 73 -3.95 -10.62 -10.91
N GLU A 74 -4.97 -11.03 -10.16
CA GLU A 74 -6.25 -11.46 -10.73
C GLU A 74 -7.42 -10.63 -10.21
N THR A 75 -8.31 -10.24 -11.13
CA THR A 75 -9.61 -9.64 -10.80
C THR A 75 -10.70 -10.62 -11.20
N GLU A 76 -11.72 -10.77 -10.35
CA GLU A 76 -12.81 -11.69 -10.61
C GLU A 76 -14.16 -11.10 -10.18
N VAL A 77 -15.16 -11.25 -11.05
CA VAL A 77 -16.55 -10.95 -10.67
C VAL A 77 -17.08 -12.11 -9.84
N VAL A 78 -17.47 -11.82 -8.59
CA VAL A 78 -18.01 -12.84 -7.68
C VAL A 78 -19.40 -13.25 -8.15
N LYS A 79 -19.50 -14.48 -8.68
CA LYS A 79 -20.77 -15.01 -9.19
C LYS A 79 -21.77 -15.23 -8.05
N GLY A 80 -23.03 -14.87 -8.28
CA GLY A 80 -24.12 -15.10 -7.34
C GLY A 80 -24.28 -14.04 -6.24
N ILE A 81 -23.40 -13.02 -6.19
CA ILE A 81 -23.53 -11.88 -5.28
C ILE A 81 -23.83 -10.61 -6.08
N ALA A 82 -25.06 -10.10 -5.93
CA ALA A 82 -25.48 -8.83 -6.49
C ALA A 82 -25.43 -7.73 -5.43
N VAL A 83 -25.09 -6.51 -5.84
CA VAL A 83 -25.03 -5.33 -4.96
C VAL A 83 -25.89 -4.22 -5.58
N PRO A 84 -27.23 -4.41 -5.63
CA PRO A 84 -28.12 -3.50 -6.36
C PRO A 84 -28.09 -2.07 -5.82
N GLY A 85 -27.97 -1.88 -4.50
CA GLY A 85 -27.84 -0.57 -3.87
C GLY A 85 -26.48 0.11 -4.08
N GLY A 86 -25.49 -0.64 -4.59
CA GLY A 86 -24.11 -0.16 -4.72
C GLY A 86 -23.33 -0.11 -3.39
N ASP A 87 -23.99 -0.31 -2.26
CA ASP A 87 -23.38 -0.29 -0.93
C ASP A 87 -22.75 -1.65 -0.60
N ILE A 88 -21.43 -1.68 -0.46
CA ILE A 88 -20.70 -2.90 -0.12
C ILE A 88 -20.95 -3.35 1.33
N HIS A 89 -21.39 -2.45 2.22
CA HIS A 89 -21.68 -2.78 3.62
C HIS A 89 -22.91 -3.68 3.76
N GLU A 90 -23.77 -3.73 2.74
CA GLU A 90 -24.92 -4.63 2.68
C GLU A 90 -24.55 -6.07 2.27
N VAL A 91 -23.32 -6.30 1.83
CA VAL A 91 -22.85 -7.61 1.39
C VAL A 91 -22.51 -8.48 2.61
N ASP A 92 -23.11 -9.68 2.70
CA ASP A 92 -22.77 -10.66 3.73
C ASP A 92 -21.38 -11.29 3.45
N PRO A 93 -20.35 -11.06 4.29
CA PRO A 93 -19.02 -11.62 4.08
C PRO A 93 -19.00 -13.15 4.08
N VAL A 94 -19.91 -13.80 4.82
CA VAL A 94 -20.03 -15.26 4.84
C VAL A 94 -20.58 -15.78 3.52
N ALA A 95 -21.53 -15.06 2.91
CA ALA A 95 -22.05 -15.41 1.59
C ALA A 95 -20.98 -15.28 0.50
N VAL A 96 -20.08 -14.29 0.60
CA VAL A 96 -18.95 -14.13 -0.33
C VAL A 96 -18.00 -15.33 -0.28
N VAL A 97 -17.59 -15.77 0.92
CA VAL A 97 -16.73 -16.95 1.06
C VAL A 97 -17.43 -18.23 0.57
N ARG A 98 -18.74 -18.35 0.79
CA ARG A 98 -19.52 -19.47 0.21
C ARG A 98 -19.54 -19.44 -1.31
N ALA A 99 -19.62 -18.26 -1.92
CA ALA A 99 -19.57 -18.10 -3.37
C ALA A 99 -18.19 -18.50 -3.93
N GLU A 100 -17.10 -18.11 -3.27
CA GLU A 100 -15.74 -18.56 -3.63
C GLU A 100 -15.63 -20.09 -3.57
N ILE A 101 -16.03 -20.71 -2.47
CA ILE A 101 -15.99 -22.18 -2.31
C ILE A 101 -16.79 -22.88 -3.42
N ALA A 102 -17.95 -22.34 -3.78
CA ALA A 102 -18.79 -22.88 -4.84
C ALA A 102 -18.17 -22.71 -6.23
N ALA A 103 -17.42 -21.62 -6.47
CA ALA A 103 -16.73 -21.36 -7.72
C ALA A 103 -15.47 -22.23 -7.90
N HIS A 104 -14.81 -22.58 -6.78
CA HIS A 104 -13.53 -23.30 -6.77
C HIS A 104 -13.61 -24.66 -6.03
N PRO A 105 -14.51 -25.59 -6.42
CA PRO A 105 -14.71 -26.82 -5.67
C PRO A 105 -13.48 -27.74 -5.61
N GLY A 106 -12.51 -27.57 -6.51
CA GLY A 106 -11.22 -28.28 -6.47
C GLY A 106 -10.36 -27.89 -5.27
N ASP A 107 -10.29 -26.59 -4.96
CA ASP A 107 -9.44 -26.06 -3.89
C ASP A 107 -10.01 -26.33 -2.50
N TYR A 108 -11.33 -26.57 -2.43
CA TYR A 108 -12.06 -26.86 -1.20
C TYR A 108 -12.53 -28.33 -1.12
N GLY A 109 -11.99 -29.20 -1.98
CA GLY A 109 -12.28 -30.63 -2.02
C GLY A 109 -11.36 -31.47 -1.12
N PRO A 110 -11.56 -32.81 -1.11
CA PRO A 110 -10.75 -33.72 -0.31
C PRO A 110 -9.23 -33.57 -0.54
N GLY A 111 -8.47 -33.42 0.54
CA GLY A 111 -7.00 -33.25 0.50
C GLY A 111 -6.51 -31.81 0.33
N ALA A 112 -7.42 -30.84 0.19
CA ALA A 112 -7.12 -29.41 0.13
C ALA A 112 -7.83 -28.66 1.28
N TYR A 113 -8.47 -27.51 1.02
CA TYR A 113 -9.11 -26.67 2.03
C TYR A 113 -10.51 -27.16 2.47
N GLN A 114 -10.73 -28.48 2.47
CA GLN A 114 -12.01 -29.13 2.80
C GLN A 114 -12.57 -28.71 4.17
N GLU A 115 -11.69 -28.43 5.13
CA GLU A 115 -12.10 -28.10 6.49
C GLU A 115 -12.66 -26.68 6.56
N THR A 116 -12.16 -25.76 5.72
CA THR A 116 -12.76 -24.43 5.54
C THR A 116 -14.20 -24.57 5.07
N ALA A 117 -14.42 -25.33 4.00
CA ALA A 117 -15.77 -25.54 3.46
C ALA A 117 -16.71 -26.18 4.49
N ARG A 118 -16.24 -27.18 5.24
CA ARG A 118 -17.04 -27.83 6.29
C ARG A 118 -17.45 -26.84 7.39
N ARG A 119 -16.51 -26.02 7.88
CA ARG A 119 -16.74 -25.06 8.96
C ARG A 119 -17.57 -23.84 8.56
N MET A 120 -17.83 -23.62 7.27
CA MET A 120 -18.79 -22.59 6.85
C MET A 120 -20.21 -22.82 7.38
N SER A 121 -20.54 -24.06 7.76
CA SER A 121 -21.80 -24.40 8.43
C SER A 121 -21.89 -23.88 9.88
N ASP A 122 -20.76 -23.48 10.46
CA ASP A 122 -20.68 -22.92 11.81
C ASP A 122 -20.85 -21.40 11.85
N CYS A 123 -20.67 -20.72 10.72
CA CYS A 123 -20.89 -19.29 10.59
C CYS A 123 -22.35 -18.90 10.86
N GLY A 124 -22.55 -17.91 11.73
CA GLY A 124 -23.88 -17.47 12.19
C GLY A 124 -24.44 -18.24 13.40
N ARG A 125 -23.75 -19.28 13.88
CA ARG A 125 -24.11 -19.96 15.13
C ARG A 125 -23.60 -19.18 16.34
N SER A 126 -24.21 -19.39 17.50
CA SER A 126 -23.75 -18.81 18.78
C SER A 126 -22.74 -19.73 19.49
N GLY A 127 -21.99 -19.17 20.45
CA GLY A 127 -21.10 -19.93 21.33
C GLY A 127 -19.89 -20.53 20.60
N THR A 128 -19.41 -21.68 21.07
CA THR A 128 -18.20 -22.34 20.56
C THR A 128 -18.28 -22.66 19.07
N ALA A 129 -19.47 -23.04 18.57
CA ALA A 129 -19.67 -23.29 17.14
C ALA A 129 -19.46 -22.01 16.33
N GLY A 130 -20.07 -20.89 16.71
CA GLY A 130 -19.84 -19.60 16.04
C GLY A 130 -18.37 -19.19 15.98
N ARG A 131 -17.62 -19.44 17.06
CA ARG A 131 -16.16 -19.18 17.14
C ARG A 131 -15.32 -20.08 16.22
N ALA A 132 -15.89 -21.15 15.68
CA ALA A 132 -15.24 -22.03 14.72
C ALA A 132 -15.44 -21.60 13.26
N CYS A 133 -16.29 -20.59 13.00
CA CYS A 133 -16.44 -20.00 11.66
C CYS A 133 -15.06 -19.52 11.15
N PRO A 134 -14.65 -19.92 9.94
CA PRO A 134 -13.34 -19.55 9.42
C PRO A 134 -13.29 -18.12 8.88
N VAL A 135 -14.45 -17.48 8.68
CA VAL A 135 -14.56 -16.10 8.18
C VAL A 135 -14.22 -15.13 9.29
N LEU A 136 -13.30 -14.22 9.01
CA LEU A 136 -12.88 -13.17 9.92
C LEU A 136 -13.72 -11.91 9.72
N GLU A 137 -13.60 -10.96 10.64
CA GLU A 137 -14.28 -9.66 10.53
C GLU A 137 -13.92 -8.95 9.21
N ALA A 138 -14.94 -8.42 8.52
CA ALA A 138 -14.75 -7.60 7.32
C ALA A 138 -14.45 -6.15 7.71
N TYR A 139 -13.51 -5.53 7.00
CA TYR A 139 -13.13 -4.14 7.20
C TYR A 139 -13.40 -3.33 5.94
N TYR A 140 -13.88 -2.10 6.11
CA TYR A 140 -14.35 -1.27 5.00
C TYR A 140 -13.59 0.04 4.93
N ARG A 141 -13.11 0.40 3.74
CA ARG A 141 -12.41 1.66 3.48
C ARG A 141 -12.35 1.97 1.98
N ASP A 142 -12.44 3.23 1.58
CA ASP A 142 -12.13 3.69 0.22
C ASP A 142 -10.66 3.42 -0.17
N LEU A 143 -10.39 2.25 -0.76
CA LEU A 143 -9.08 1.81 -1.22
C LEU A 143 -8.85 2.17 -2.69
N THR A 144 -9.91 2.15 -3.50
CA THR A 144 -9.88 2.49 -4.94
C THR A 144 -9.82 4.00 -5.20
N GLY A 145 -10.26 4.80 -4.22
CA GLY A 145 -10.23 6.25 -4.29
C GLY A 145 -11.41 6.89 -5.01
N ASP A 146 -12.50 6.14 -5.24
CA ASP A 146 -13.70 6.61 -5.92
C ASP A 146 -14.74 7.24 -4.97
N GLY A 147 -14.45 7.24 -3.66
CA GLY A 147 -15.30 7.82 -2.63
C GLY A 147 -16.32 6.85 -2.05
N HIS A 148 -16.30 5.58 -2.47
CA HIS A 148 -17.06 4.49 -1.87
C HIS A 148 -16.12 3.53 -1.14
N ASP A 149 -16.59 2.92 -0.06
CA ASP A 149 -15.78 1.94 0.65
C ASP A 149 -15.63 0.65 -0.16
N ASP A 150 -14.45 0.05 -0.07
CA ASP A 150 -14.12 -1.30 -0.50
C ASP A 150 -14.04 -2.23 0.72
N MET A 151 -14.22 -3.54 0.51
CA MET A 151 -14.23 -4.54 1.59
C MET A 151 -12.94 -5.35 1.59
N THR A 152 -12.20 -5.30 2.68
CA THR A 152 -11.11 -6.24 2.99
C THR A 152 -11.64 -7.39 3.84
N LEU A 153 -11.52 -8.62 3.33
CA LEU A 153 -12.05 -9.82 3.96
C LEU A 153 -10.96 -10.87 4.13
N GLY A 154 -10.91 -11.47 5.32
CA GLY A 154 -10.01 -12.55 5.65
C GLY A 154 -10.77 -13.82 5.98
N PHE A 155 -10.24 -14.98 5.63
CA PHE A 155 -10.75 -16.26 6.14
C PHE A 155 -9.66 -17.32 6.21
N ARG A 156 -9.83 -18.26 7.14
CA ARG A 156 -8.87 -19.33 7.39
C ARG A 156 -8.99 -20.42 6.33
N GLN A 157 -7.86 -20.78 5.74
CA GLN A 157 -7.71 -21.93 4.84
C GLN A 157 -7.23 -23.14 5.65
N LEU A 158 -8.09 -24.15 5.76
CA LEU A 158 -7.96 -25.26 6.68
C LEU A 158 -7.99 -26.60 5.94
N PRO A 159 -7.16 -27.59 6.33
CA PRO A 159 -6.30 -27.56 7.53
C PRO A 159 -5.03 -26.72 7.32
N GLY A 160 -4.49 -26.17 8.41
CA GLY A 160 -3.24 -25.42 8.39
C GLY A 160 -3.33 -24.05 9.05
N ASN A 161 -2.36 -23.20 8.72
CA ASN A 161 -2.21 -21.87 9.29
C ASN A 161 -2.42 -20.74 8.26
N LEU A 162 -2.88 -21.06 7.04
CA LEU A 162 -3.07 -20.10 5.97
C LEU A 162 -4.30 -19.21 6.22
N THR A 163 -4.17 -17.94 5.84
CA THR A 163 -5.26 -16.98 5.77
C THR A 163 -5.32 -16.45 4.34
N ALA A 164 -6.46 -16.66 3.70
CA ALA A 164 -6.82 -15.93 2.51
C ALA A 164 -7.20 -14.50 2.89
N VAL A 165 -6.61 -13.52 2.23
CA VAL A 165 -6.94 -12.09 2.31
C VAL A 165 -7.41 -11.66 0.93
N ARG A 166 -8.64 -11.16 0.85
CA ARG A 166 -9.28 -10.70 -0.37
C ARG A 166 -9.68 -9.24 -0.21
N VAL A 167 -9.66 -8.49 -1.31
CA VAL A 167 -10.26 -7.14 -1.36
C VAL A 167 -11.29 -7.11 -2.47
N TYR A 168 -12.44 -6.53 -2.15
CA TYR A 168 -13.57 -6.42 -3.06
C TYR A 168 -14.02 -4.97 -3.21
N THR A 169 -14.47 -4.64 -4.42
CA THR A 169 -15.14 -3.38 -4.76
C THR A 169 -16.48 -3.66 -5.44
N VAL A 170 -17.29 -2.63 -5.64
CA VAL A 170 -18.57 -2.73 -6.36
C VAL A 170 -18.46 -2.08 -7.73
N ARG A 171 -18.72 -2.83 -8.80
CA ARG A 171 -18.73 -2.30 -10.18
C ARG A 171 -20.00 -2.70 -10.91
N GLY A 172 -20.80 -1.70 -11.30
CA GLY A 172 -22.05 -1.93 -12.02
C GLY A 172 -22.98 -2.89 -11.29
N HIS A 173 -23.18 -2.65 -9.99
CA HIS A 173 -24.02 -3.44 -9.08
C HIS A 173 -23.55 -4.90 -8.86
N ARG A 174 -22.28 -5.18 -9.10
CA ARG A 174 -21.68 -6.50 -8.89
C ARG A 174 -20.48 -6.39 -7.98
N LEU A 175 -20.30 -7.41 -7.12
CA LEU A 175 -19.11 -7.55 -6.31
C LEU A 175 -17.95 -8.04 -7.19
N VAL A 176 -16.81 -7.34 -7.12
CA VAL A 176 -15.61 -7.66 -7.89
C VAL A 176 -14.44 -7.79 -6.92
N GLN A 177 -13.80 -8.95 -6.92
CA GLN A 177 -12.52 -9.16 -6.27
C GLN A 177 -11.45 -8.40 -7.06
N ILE A 178 -10.69 -7.54 -6.36
CA ILE A 178 -9.62 -6.72 -6.92
C ILE A 178 -8.26 -7.02 -6.30
N MET A 179 -8.22 -7.86 -5.26
CA MET A 179 -6.99 -8.39 -4.67
C MET A 179 -7.28 -9.81 -4.15
N ALA A 180 -6.36 -10.74 -4.40
CA ALA A 180 -6.30 -12.00 -3.70
C ALA A 180 -4.86 -12.28 -3.28
N TYR A 181 -4.69 -12.58 -2.00
CA TYR A 181 -3.44 -13.06 -1.45
C TYR A 181 -3.75 -14.15 -0.43
N GLU A 182 -2.92 -15.18 -0.35
CA GLU A 182 -3.04 -16.21 0.66
C GLU A 182 -1.66 -16.65 1.11
N ASP A 183 -1.46 -16.67 2.42
CA ASP A 183 -0.20 -17.07 3.02
C ASP A 183 -0.43 -17.35 4.51
N ALA A 184 0.65 -17.74 5.17
CA ALA A 184 0.76 -17.90 6.60
C ALA A 184 0.88 -16.52 7.29
N VAL A 185 -0.10 -15.63 7.04
CA VAL A 185 -0.10 -14.22 7.43
C VAL A 185 0.14 -14.03 8.93
N SER A 186 1.08 -13.15 9.27
CA SER A 186 1.40 -12.73 10.65
C SER A 186 0.73 -11.42 11.06
N GLY A 187 0.21 -10.65 10.10
CA GLY A 187 -0.67 -9.50 10.36
C GLY A 187 -1.10 -8.79 9.10
N VAL A 188 -2.23 -8.08 9.17
CA VAL A 188 -2.74 -7.24 8.09
C VAL A 188 -3.04 -5.85 8.64
N GLU A 189 -2.77 -4.82 7.85
CA GLU A 189 -2.97 -3.42 8.21
C GLU A 189 -3.58 -2.64 7.03
N LEU A 190 -4.54 -1.75 7.31
CA LEU A 190 -5.00 -0.75 6.35
C LEU A 190 -4.31 0.58 6.65
N ALA A 191 -3.54 1.11 5.70
CA ALA A 191 -2.82 2.37 5.82
C ALA A 191 -3.18 3.29 4.65
N GLY A 192 -4.04 4.28 4.90
CA GLY A 192 -4.58 5.12 3.82
C GLY A 192 -5.35 4.25 2.82
N ARG A 193 -4.88 4.20 1.57
CA ARG A 193 -5.45 3.41 0.47
C ARG A 193 -4.69 2.10 0.18
N ALA A 194 -3.84 1.68 1.12
CA ALA A 194 -3.02 0.51 0.98
C ALA A 194 -3.44 -0.61 1.93
N VAL A 195 -3.37 -1.84 1.43
CA VAL A 195 -3.42 -3.06 2.25
C VAL A 195 -1.98 -3.53 2.47
N ILE A 196 -1.56 -3.64 3.72
CA ILE A 196 -0.22 -4.07 4.10
C ILE A 196 -0.35 -5.44 4.77
N ILE A 197 0.33 -6.44 4.22
CA ILE A 197 0.34 -7.80 4.74
C ILE A 197 1.75 -8.11 5.24
N ARG A 198 1.85 -8.64 6.46
CA ARG A 198 3.06 -9.26 6.97
C ARG A 198 2.94 -10.78 6.92
N ALA A 199 3.99 -11.43 6.48
CA ALA A 199 4.10 -12.89 6.44
C ALA A 199 5.55 -13.30 6.74
N PRO A 200 5.79 -14.51 7.28
CA PRO A 200 7.14 -15.01 7.48
C PRO A 200 7.94 -15.03 6.16
N SER A 201 9.24 -14.78 6.23
CA SER A 201 10.13 -14.96 5.08
C SER A 201 10.73 -16.37 5.07
N GLU A 202 11.17 -16.82 3.91
CA GLU A 202 12.04 -18.00 3.76
C GLU A 202 13.38 -17.81 4.46
N VAL A 203 13.81 -16.56 4.65
CA VAL A 203 15.03 -16.24 5.38
C VAL A 203 14.73 -16.22 6.87
N ALA A 204 15.33 -17.16 7.61
CA ALA A 204 15.17 -17.24 9.05
C ALA A 204 15.50 -15.92 9.75
N GLY A 205 14.60 -15.46 10.62
CA GLY A 205 14.73 -14.18 11.31
C GLY A 205 14.34 -12.97 10.47
N TYR A 206 13.58 -13.18 9.39
CA TYR A 206 12.96 -12.12 8.59
C TYR A 206 11.47 -12.39 8.34
N GLU A 207 10.73 -11.34 8.04
CA GLU A 207 9.35 -11.35 7.57
C GLU A 207 9.24 -10.47 6.32
N TYR A 208 8.32 -10.80 5.43
CA TYR A 208 7.90 -9.90 4.37
C TYR A 208 6.91 -8.87 4.89
N ARG A 209 7.00 -7.65 4.36
CA ARG A 209 5.97 -6.62 4.44
C ARG A 209 5.58 -6.24 3.03
N LEU A 210 4.41 -6.74 2.61
CA LEU A 210 3.87 -6.60 1.27
C LEU A 210 2.81 -5.49 1.27
N GLN A 211 2.93 -4.53 0.36
CA GLN A 211 1.98 -3.45 0.22
C GLN A 211 1.26 -3.51 -1.12
N TRP A 212 -0.06 -3.57 -1.05
CA TRP A 212 -0.96 -3.58 -2.20
C TRP A 212 -1.68 -2.24 -2.32
N THR A 213 -1.73 -1.69 -3.52
CA THR A 213 -2.43 -0.42 -3.81
C THR A 213 -3.19 -0.50 -5.12
N TRP A 214 -4.31 0.20 -5.20
CA TRP A 214 -5.13 0.27 -6.41
C TRP A 214 -4.39 0.85 -7.63
N ASP A 215 -4.50 0.16 -8.76
CA ASP A 215 -4.16 0.68 -10.07
C ASP A 215 -5.44 0.89 -10.92
N PRO A 216 -5.75 2.13 -11.32
CA PRO A 216 -6.98 2.43 -12.03
C PRO A 216 -6.98 1.94 -13.49
N GLN A 217 -5.82 1.63 -14.07
CA GLN A 217 -5.73 1.14 -15.45
C GLN A 217 -6.01 -0.36 -15.52
N GLN A 218 -5.44 -1.12 -14.58
CA GLN A 218 -5.63 -2.56 -14.47
C GLN A 218 -6.91 -2.92 -13.73
N HIS A 219 -7.52 -1.95 -13.04
CA HIS A 219 -8.67 -2.16 -12.16
C HIS A 219 -8.42 -3.25 -11.10
N ALA A 220 -7.22 -3.28 -10.55
CA ALA A 220 -6.79 -4.26 -9.57
C ALA A 220 -5.88 -3.60 -8.52
N MET A 221 -5.78 -4.19 -7.33
CA MET A 221 -4.70 -3.85 -6.41
C MET A 221 -3.44 -4.59 -6.82
N LEU A 222 -2.35 -3.85 -7.00
CA LEU A 222 -1.05 -4.38 -7.38
C LEU A 222 -0.12 -4.37 -6.18
N LEU A 223 0.75 -5.37 -6.09
CA LEU A 223 1.88 -5.33 -5.16
C LEU A 223 2.84 -4.23 -5.60
N THR A 224 2.94 -3.17 -4.81
CA THR A 224 3.79 -2.00 -5.11
C THR A 224 5.04 -1.93 -4.27
N HIS A 225 5.04 -2.55 -3.08
CA HIS A 225 6.23 -2.65 -2.23
C HIS A 225 6.33 -4.05 -1.64
N ASP A 226 7.52 -4.61 -1.70
CA ASP A 226 7.92 -5.84 -1.02
C ASP A 226 9.20 -5.53 -0.25
N GLU A 227 9.10 -5.53 1.08
CA GLU A 227 10.21 -5.27 1.99
C GLU A 227 10.47 -6.50 2.87
N MET A 228 11.72 -6.93 2.93
CA MET A 228 12.16 -7.97 3.87
C MET A 228 12.65 -7.33 5.18
N MET A 229 11.88 -7.52 6.24
CA MET A 229 12.09 -6.92 7.56
C MET A 229 12.70 -7.93 8.52
N ARG A 230 13.72 -7.52 9.29
CA ARG A 230 14.35 -8.39 10.29
C ARG A 230 13.42 -8.58 11.49
N THR A 231 13.15 -9.82 11.86
CA THR A 231 12.37 -10.16 13.05
C THR A 231 13.28 -10.35 14.27
N GLY A 232 12.79 -9.95 15.46
CA GLY A 232 13.51 -10.03 16.74
C GLY A 232 14.09 -8.70 17.25
N LYS A 233 14.41 -8.66 18.56
CA LYS A 233 14.93 -7.44 19.20
C LYS A 233 16.33 -7.10 18.64
N PRO A 234 16.64 -5.80 18.40
CA PRO A 234 18.02 -5.37 18.21
C PRO A 234 18.84 -5.89 19.38
N ARG A 235 19.93 -6.60 19.08
CA ARG A 235 20.86 -7.07 20.10
C ARG A 235 21.41 -5.83 20.79
N ARG A 236 20.93 -5.50 21.99
CA ARG A 236 21.42 -4.35 22.76
C ARG A 236 22.93 -4.52 22.90
N SER A 237 23.70 -3.56 22.39
CA SER A 237 25.12 -3.46 22.73
C SER A 237 25.25 -3.39 24.25
N PRO A 238 26.23 -4.08 24.88
CA PRO A 238 26.40 -4.02 26.33
C PRO A 238 26.61 -2.57 26.76
N THR A 239 25.66 -2.00 27.50
CA THR A 239 25.85 -0.73 28.20
C THR A 239 26.96 -0.91 29.23
N PRO A 240 28.00 -0.05 29.27
CA PRO A 240 28.98 -0.08 30.35
C PRO A 240 28.27 0.15 31.68
N HIS A 241 28.41 -0.80 32.62
CA HIS A 241 27.86 -0.66 33.95
C HIS A 241 28.51 0.53 34.66
N ALA A 242 27.70 1.55 34.99
CA ALA A 242 28.12 2.59 35.92
C ALA A 242 28.18 2.00 37.33
N SER A 243 29.36 2.05 37.95
CA SER A 243 29.62 1.61 39.32
C SER A 243 28.69 2.30 40.32
N ALA A 244 28.10 1.51 41.22
CA ALA A 244 27.22 1.98 42.28
C ALA A 244 27.97 2.92 43.25
N SER A 245 27.38 4.08 43.55
CA SER A 245 27.77 4.91 44.71
C SER A 245 27.06 4.42 45.97
N PRO A 246 27.73 4.38 47.15
CA PRO A 246 27.16 3.85 48.38
C PRO A 246 26.11 4.79 49.01
N SER A 247 25.02 4.19 49.49
CA SER A 247 23.92 4.86 50.20
C SER A 247 24.33 5.45 51.55
N ALA A 248 23.79 6.64 51.85
CA ALA A 248 23.95 7.34 53.12
C ALA A 248 23.19 6.65 54.27
N SER A 249 23.83 6.59 55.45
CA SER A 249 23.27 6.06 56.70
C SER A 249 22.16 6.96 57.29
N PRO A 250 21.13 6.39 57.94
CA PRO A 250 20.12 7.17 58.65
C PRO A 250 20.60 7.64 60.04
N SER A 251 20.27 8.88 60.39
CA SER A 251 20.52 9.49 61.71
C SER A 251 19.56 8.95 62.79
N PRO A 252 20.01 8.77 64.05
CA PRO A 252 19.16 8.33 65.15
C PRO A 252 18.36 9.48 65.79
N SER A 253 17.11 9.19 66.15
CA SER A 253 16.17 10.04 66.88
C SER A 253 16.56 10.19 68.36
N ALA A 254 16.35 11.39 68.92
CA ALA A 254 16.56 11.71 70.33
C ALA A 254 15.39 11.24 71.23
N PRO A 255 15.64 10.82 72.48
CA PRO A 255 14.61 10.77 73.51
C PRO A 255 14.68 11.97 74.47
N ALA A 256 13.49 12.36 74.94
CA ALA A 256 13.23 13.49 75.82
C ALA A 256 13.62 13.22 77.29
N SER A 257 13.97 14.32 77.98
CA SER A 257 14.37 14.40 79.38
C SER A 257 13.29 13.97 80.37
N GLY A 258 13.71 13.35 81.47
CA GLY A 258 12.88 13.06 82.63
C GLY A 258 13.68 12.87 83.93
N ARG A 259 14.15 13.98 84.51
CA ARG A 259 14.12 14.39 85.95
C ARG A 259 15.22 15.39 86.28
#